data_AF-A0A927UBK2-F1
#
_entry.id   AF-A0A927UBK2-F1
#
_cell.length_a   1.000
_cell.length_b   1.000
_cell.length_c   1.000
_cell.angle_alpha   90.00
_cell.angle_beta   90.00
_cell.angle_gamma   90.00
#
_symmetry.space_group_name_H-M   'P 1'
#
loop_
_entity.id
_entity.type
_entity.pdbx_description
1 polymer ?
#
loop_
_entity_poly.entity_id
_entity_poly.type
_entity_poly.pdbx_seq_one_letter_code
_entity_poly.pdbx_strand_id
1 'polypeptide(L)'
;MKNEKKSDNKIHAWLLIALFICTTCLFTVLMVLSAFVPQEKLVDNYKESADFLCKKIVFFDEIEDVTASKIDRYADSILLNIGWHFDKSNPLTSTMKAEYYYTDYQNENNNLFDAVNENKAANLQYIRYWHGSAAVVRVLHLIFNVKQIYIFHSILLVILLIITVTLLCKRKMFEEIAAFIIGLIVVSAWFVPLSLEYTWTFICMFVVSIFVLIFKKNDEMICILFLLSGMITNYMDFLTTETLTLLVPLILLFRMNFAKFSDKKSDLLALIRNGVLWAIGYVGAWVSKWLIASFVLHENVMPYVTGHIEERLGGGNEELSLPMYCIKAVGNNLKCLFPFGYGSVGVFISLLIIFVVIYITYVYHQKNINRKNIVVYAVFGVIPIVRYMVLHNHSFYHHFFTYRAQLVGVMACCFIVFDIIDRRYFKNVISFRRKM
;
A
#
# COMPACT_ATOMS: atom_id res chain seq x y z
N MET A 1 -30.11 -32.36 -8.97
CA MET A 1 -30.15 -30.94 -9.40
C MET A 1 -30.93 -30.14 -8.36
N LYS A 2 -30.23 -29.52 -7.40
CA LYS A 2 -30.84 -28.47 -6.55
C LYS A 2 -30.64 -27.16 -7.30
N ASN A 3 -31.74 -26.52 -7.68
CA ASN A 3 -31.76 -25.15 -8.17
C ASN A 3 -31.23 -24.25 -7.04
N GLU A 4 -29.94 -23.91 -7.10
CA GLU A 4 -29.43 -22.72 -6.41
C GLU A 4 -30.10 -21.52 -7.06
N LYS A 5 -31.15 -21.01 -6.42
CA LYS A 5 -31.66 -19.66 -6.68
C LYS A 5 -30.44 -18.72 -6.67
N LYS A 6 -30.07 -18.19 -7.83
CA LYS A 6 -29.35 -16.90 -7.90
C LYS A 6 -30.25 -15.91 -7.17
N SER A 7 -29.97 -15.62 -5.89
CA SER A 7 -30.57 -14.44 -5.30
C SER A 7 -29.89 -13.26 -6.01
N ASP A 8 -30.68 -12.47 -6.72
CA ASP A 8 -30.31 -11.13 -7.11
C ASP A 8 -30.20 -10.32 -5.80
N ASN A 9 -29.10 -10.50 -5.06
CA ASN A 9 -28.74 -9.60 -3.97
C ASN A 9 -28.30 -8.29 -4.64
N LYS A 10 -29.27 -7.46 -5.01
CA LYS A 10 -28.99 -6.06 -5.29
C LYS A 10 -28.41 -5.48 -4.02
N ILE A 11 -27.13 -5.14 -4.06
CA ILE A 11 -26.47 -4.40 -2.99
C ILE A 11 -27.22 -3.10 -2.82
N HIS A 12 -27.72 -2.88 -1.61
CA HIS A 12 -28.52 -1.70 -1.35
C HIS A 12 -27.57 -0.52 -1.15
N ALA A 13 -27.68 0.51 -1.98
CA ALA A 13 -26.82 1.70 -1.90
C ALA A 13 -26.84 2.35 -0.50
N TRP A 14 -27.99 2.30 0.20
CA TRP A 14 -28.11 2.82 1.56
C TRP A 14 -27.19 2.10 2.56
N LEU A 15 -26.93 0.80 2.38
CA LEU A 15 -26.04 0.03 3.26
C LEU A 15 -24.60 0.51 3.11
N LEU A 16 -24.14 0.74 1.88
CA LEU A 16 -22.80 1.25 1.61
C LEU A 16 -22.62 2.67 2.15
N ILE A 17 -23.65 3.52 2.03
CA ILE A 17 -23.64 4.88 2.59
C ILE A 17 -23.59 4.84 4.13
N ALA A 18 -24.45 4.03 4.76
CA ALA A 18 -24.47 3.86 6.20
C ALA A 18 -23.12 3.36 6.71
N LEU A 19 -22.55 2.35 6.05
CA LEU A 19 -21.25 1.79 6.40
C LEU A 19 -20.14 2.84 6.27
N PHE A 20 -20.15 3.64 5.21
CA PHE A 20 -19.20 4.74 5.03
C PHE A 20 -19.29 5.74 6.19
N ILE A 21 -20.51 6.23 6.51
CA ILE A 21 -20.71 7.19 7.61
C ILE A 21 -20.25 6.59 8.95
N CYS A 22 -20.67 5.36 9.27
CA CYS A 22 -20.27 4.68 10.50
C CYS A 22 -18.74 4.49 10.58
N THR A 23 -18.08 4.17 9.47
CA THR A 23 -16.62 4.00 9.41
C THR A 23 -15.89 5.33 9.60
N THR A 24 -16.38 6.42 8.99
CA THR A 24 -15.83 7.77 9.23
C THR A 24 -15.98 8.18 10.69
N CYS A 25 -17.16 7.95 11.30
CA CYS A 25 -17.34 8.21 12.73
C CYS A 25 -16.39 7.37 13.58
N LEU A 26 -16.20 6.09 13.23
CA LEU A 26 -15.26 5.21 13.92
C LEU A 26 -13.82 5.72 13.80
N PHE A 27 -13.38 6.20 12.64
CA PHE A 27 -12.05 6.81 12.47
C PHE A 27 -11.85 8.00 13.41
N THR A 28 -12.81 8.92 13.48
CA THR A 28 -12.76 10.04 14.42
C THR A 28 -12.70 9.57 15.88
N VAL A 29 -13.53 8.60 16.26
CA VAL A 29 -13.53 8.04 17.62
C VAL A 29 -12.19 7.40 17.96
N LEU A 30 -11.62 6.59 17.07
CA LEU A 30 -10.32 5.94 17.30
C LEU A 30 -9.18 6.96 17.48
N MET A 31 -9.17 8.03 16.67
CA MET A 31 -8.22 9.14 16.84
C MET A 31 -8.38 9.79 18.22
N VAL A 32 -9.61 10.17 18.59
CA VAL A 32 -9.92 10.81 19.87
C VAL A 32 -9.54 9.91 21.06
N LEU A 33 -9.83 8.61 20.98
CA LEU A 33 -9.44 7.64 22.00
C LEU A 33 -7.93 7.55 22.16
N SER A 34 -7.16 7.65 21.07
CA SER A 34 -5.69 7.67 21.15
C SER A 34 -5.16 8.93 21.86
N ALA A 35 -5.83 10.07 21.72
CA ALA A 35 -5.47 11.31 22.42
C ALA A 35 -5.71 11.22 23.94
N PHE A 36 -6.68 10.40 24.38
CA PHE A 36 -6.91 10.14 25.79
C PHE A 36 -5.85 9.25 26.46
N VAL A 37 -4.94 8.64 25.68
CA VAL A 37 -3.82 7.88 26.24
C VAL A 37 -2.92 8.84 27.03
N PRO A 38 -2.71 8.62 28.35
CA PRO A 38 -1.94 9.52 29.20
C PRO A 38 -0.48 9.62 28.73
N GLN A 39 -0.01 10.83 28.48
CA GLN A 39 1.32 11.08 27.94
C GLN A 39 2.42 10.58 28.88
N GLU A 40 2.19 10.60 30.21
CA GLU A 40 3.15 10.14 31.22
C GLU A 40 3.51 8.66 31.06
N LYS A 41 2.60 7.85 30.51
CA LYS A 41 2.83 6.43 30.23
C LYS A 41 3.60 6.19 28.93
N LEU A 42 3.73 7.22 28.10
CA LEU A 42 4.36 7.15 26.78
C LEU A 42 5.79 7.69 26.79
N VAL A 43 6.14 8.55 27.76
CA VAL A 43 7.41 9.29 27.83
C VAL A 43 8.62 8.39 27.56
N ASP A 44 8.77 7.29 28.30
CA ASP A 44 9.97 6.45 28.20
C ASP A 44 10.12 5.83 26.80
N ASN A 45 9.04 5.21 26.28
CA ASN A 45 9.05 4.62 24.95
C ASN A 45 9.25 5.68 23.85
N TYR A 46 8.67 6.87 23.99
CA TYR A 46 8.88 7.97 23.03
C TYR A 46 10.31 8.50 23.05
N LYS A 47 10.93 8.62 24.24
CA LYS A 47 12.34 9.02 24.36
C LYS A 47 13.26 7.99 23.72
N GLU A 48 13.08 6.71 24.05
CA GLU A 48 13.83 5.63 23.42
C GLU A 48 13.64 5.59 21.89
N SER A 49 12.42 5.87 21.42
CA SER A 49 12.12 5.98 19.99
C SER A 49 12.86 7.13 19.33
N ALA A 50 12.82 8.33 19.92
CA ALA A 50 13.52 9.50 19.41
C ALA A 50 15.03 9.28 19.36
N ASP A 51 15.62 8.76 20.44
CA ASP A 51 17.04 8.39 20.51
C ASP A 51 17.41 7.40 19.40
N PHE A 52 16.59 6.37 19.20
CA PHE A 52 16.81 5.37 18.16
C PHE A 52 16.76 5.98 16.76
N LEU A 53 15.82 6.89 16.48
CA LEU A 53 15.68 7.56 15.19
C LEU A 53 16.86 8.51 14.92
N CYS A 54 17.41 9.19 15.93
CA CYS A 54 18.60 10.03 15.79
C CYS A 54 19.90 9.26 15.50
N LYS A 55 19.95 7.93 15.68
CA LYS A 55 21.17 7.12 15.39
C LYS A 55 21.58 7.08 13.92
N LYS A 56 20.68 7.40 13.00
CA LYS A 56 20.95 7.52 11.56
C LYS A 56 20.27 8.79 11.06
N ILE A 57 20.75 9.32 9.95
CA ILE A 57 20.12 10.45 9.25
C ILE A 57 18.69 10.09 8.80
N VAL A 58 17.88 11.10 8.45
CA VAL A 58 16.45 10.93 8.11
C VAL A 58 16.19 10.04 6.89
N PHE A 59 17.13 9.99 5.94
CA PHE A 59 17.12 9.08 4.80
C PHE A 59 18.47 8.43 4.65
N PHE A 60 18.54 7.11 4.70
CA PHE A 60 19.80 6.38 4.53
C PHE A 60 19.54 5.05 3.82
N ASP A 61 20.55 4.51 3.16
CA ASP A 61 20.46 3.24 2.42
C ASP A 61 20.92 2.09 3.34
N GLU A 62 20.12 1.04 3.51
CA GLU A 62 20.55 -0.16 4.27
C GLU A 62 21.58 -1.00 3.50
N ILE A 63 21.58 -0.88 2.17
CA ILE A 63 22.62 -1.41 1.28
C ILE A 63 23.19 -0.22 0.52
N GLU A 64 24.49 0.01 0.67
CA GLU A 64 25.22 1.08 0.00
C GLU A 64 24.96 1.07 -1.51
N ASP A 65 24.70 2.25 -2.08
CA ASP A 65 24.37 2.49 -3.50
C ASP A 65 23.12 1.77 -4.04
N VAL A 66 22.29 1.17 -3.19
CA VAL A 66 21.03 0.54 -3.59
C VAL A 66 19.86 1.37 -3.10
N THR A 67 19.32 2.21 -3.99
CA THR A 67 18.18 3.10 -3.71
C THR A 67 16.93 2.38 -3.20
N ALA A 68 16.70 1.13 -3.64
CA ALA A 68 15.58 0.31 -3.19
C ALA A 68 15.64 -0.03 -1.68
N SER A 69 16.83 0.09 -1.07
CA SER A 69 17.07 -0.15 0.36
C SER A 69 16.97 1.09 1.23
N LYS A 70 16.65 2.26 0.65
CA LYS A 70 16.52 3.52 1.38
C LYS A 70 15.38 3.44 2.39
N ILE A 71 15.66 3.85 3.62
CA ILE A 71 14.71 3.88 4.74
C ILE A 71 14.31 5.33 5.03
N ASP A 72 13.01 5.53 5.23
CA ASP A 72 12.39 6.82 5.52
C ASP A 72 12.14 6.97 7.02
N ARG A 73 13.10 7.59 7.73
CA ARG A 73 12.90 8.03 9.12
C ARG A 73 12.25 9.40 9.20
N TYR A 74 12.26 10.18 8.12
CA TYR A 74 11.58 11.46 8.03
C TYR A 74 10.09 11.31 8.33
N ALA A 75 9.41 10.41 7.61
CA ALA A 75 7.97 10.17 7.77
C ALA A 75 7.65 9.57 9.14
N ASP A 76 8.47 8.62 9.61
CA ASP A 76 8.30 8.00 10.92
C ASP A 76 8.45 9.02 12.06
N SER A 77 9.44 9.92 11.98
CA SER A 77 9.63 10.98 12.96
C SER A 77 8.47 11.96 13.00
N ILE A 78 7.95 12.36 11.84
CA ILE A 78 6.74 13.20 11.77
C ILE A 78 5.54 12.47 12.37
N LEU A 79 5.33 11.19 12.01
CA LEU A 79 4.22 10.38 12.52
C LEU A 79 4.26 10.27 14.05
N LEU A 80 5.43 10.00 14.62
CA LEU A 80 5.63 9.97 16.07
C LEU A 80 5.39 11.35 16.67
N ASN A 81 5.92 12.41 16.07
CA ASN A 81 5.80 13.78 16.59
C ASN A 81 4.34 14.25 16.61
N ILE A 82 3.56 13.95 15.57
CA ILE A 82 2.10 14.15 15.55
C ILE A 82 1.44 13.37 16.69
N GLY A 83 1.77 12.08 16.80
CA GLY A 83 1.25 11.21 17.84
C GLY A 83 1.56 11.75 19.23
N TRP A 84 2.76 12.26 19.49
CA TRP A 84 3.19 12.84 20.77
C TRP A 84 2.29 14.01 21.20
N HIS A 85 1.95 14.87 20.25
CA HIS A 85 1.19 16.11 20.46
C HIS A 85 -0.34 15.95 20.46
N PHE A 86 -0.87 14.72 20.43
CA PHE A 86 -2.28 14.52 20.73
C PHE A 86 -2.59 14.90 22.19
N ASP A 87 -3.47 15.89 22.35
CA ASP A 87 -3.78 16.53 23.62
C ASP A 87 -5.09 15.99 24.21
N LYS A 88 -5.02 15.46 25.42
CA LYS A 88 -6.19 14.98 26.18
C LYS A 88 -7.18 16.09 26.51
N SER A 89 -6.74 17.33 26.63
CA SER A 89 -7.59 18.48 26.97
C SER A 89 -8.47 18.90 25.80
N ASN A 90 -7.95 18.77 24.57
CA ASN A 90 -8.66 19.11 23.32
C ASN A 90 -8.55 17.99 22.27
N PRO A 91 -9.02 16.76 22.57
CA PRO A 91 -8.65 15.56 21.83
C PRO A 91 -9.19 15.53 20.40
N LEU A 92 -10.37 16.12 20.17
CA LEU A 92 -10.94 16.22 18.83
C LEU A 92 -10.16 17.24 17.98
N THR A 93 -9.90 18.42 18.53
CA THR A 93 -9.16 19.49 17.84
C THR A 93 -7.73 19.07 17.53
N SER A 94 -7.00 18.52 18.51
CA SER A 94 -5.59 18.14 18.34
C SER A 94 -5.42 17.05 17.29
N THR A 95 -6.31 16.05 17.28
CA THR A 95 -6.24 14.94 16.30
C THR A 95 -6.66 15.37 14.91
N MET A 96 -7.62 16.30 14.79
CA MET A 96 -7.99 16.85 13.49
C MET A 96 -6.90 17.77 12.93
N LYS A 97 -6.22 18.56 13.75
CA LYS A 97 -5.16 19.46 13.29
C LYS A 97 -3.85 18.73 13.01
N ALA A 98 -3.59 17.65 13.75
CA ALA A 98 -2.40 16.80 13.62
C ALA A 98 -1.11 17.63 13.64
N GLU A 99 -0.97 18.46 14.67
CA GLU A 99 0.18 19.34 14.80
C GLU A 99 1.39 18.59 15.34
N TYR A 100 2.57 19.09 15.00
CA TYR A 100 3.84 18.59 15.47
C TYR A 100 4.83 19.75 15.66
N TYR A 101 5.89 19.52 16.42
CA TYR A 101 6.96 20.51 16.59
C TYR A 101 7.93 20.43 15.41
N TYR A 102 8.27 21.58 14.85
CA TYR A 102 9.13 21.71 13.70
C TYR A 102 9.98 22.98 13.77
N THR A 103 11.22 22.88 13.28
CA THR A 103 12.12 24.01 13.06
C THR A 103 12.93 23.81 11.78
N ASP A 104 13.26 24.91 11.09
CA ASP A 104 14.00 24.85 9.82
C ASP A 104 15.51 24.57 9.98
N TYR A 105 16.06 24.72 11.19
CA TYR A 105 17.49 24.55 11.46
C TYR A 105 17.88 23.13 11.90
N GLN A 106 16.90 22.22 12.03
CA GLN A 106 17.11 20.82 12.37
C GLN A 106 16.31 19.89 11.45
N ASN A 107 16.75 18.64 11.33
CA ASN A 107 15.97 17.59 10.67
C ASN A 107 14.87 17.03 11.59
N GLU A 108 13.98 16.23 11.02
CA GLU A 108 12.77 15.70 11.64
C GLU A 108 13.05 14.77 12.82
N ASN A 109 14.15 14.00 12.78
CA ASN A 109 14.54 13.15 13.91
C ASN A 109 14.89 14.02 15.13
N ASN A 110 15.65 15.09 14.92
CA ASN A 110 16.04 16.02 15.99
C ASN A 110 14.85 16.85 16.47
N ASN A 111 13.97 17.31 15.56
CA ASN A 111 12.73 17.98 15.96
C ASN A 111 11.87 17.07 16.85
N LEU A 112 11.72 15.77 16.52
CA LEU A 112 11.04 14.81 17.41
C LEU A 112 11.78 14.66 18.76
N PHE A 113 13.10 14.56 18.73
CA PHE A 113 13.91 14.44 19.95
C PHE A 113 13.70 15.63 20.88
N ASP A 114 13.76 16.86 20.38
CA ASP A 114 13.53 18.08 21.16
C ASP A 114 12.08 18.15 21.67
N ALA A 115 11.10 17.77 20.83
CA ALA A 115 9.70 17.72 21.22
C ALA A 115 9.45 16.83 22.44
N VAL A 116 10.09 15.66 22.49
CA VAL A 116 9.90 14.68 23.57
C VAL A 116 10.77 15.00 24.79
N ASN A 117 12.04 15.39 24.60
CA ASN A 117 12.98 15.60 25.69
C ASN A 117 12.86 16.96 26.36
N GLU A 118 12.57 18.00 25.58
CA GLU A 118 12.44 19.38 26.09
C GLU A 118 10.96 19.82 26.20
N ASN A 119 10.02 18.94 25.87
CA ASN A 119 8.58 19.20 25.89
C ASN A 119 8.21 20.44 25.05
N LYS A 120 8.80 20.58 23.86
CA LYS A 120 8.48 21.67 22.94
C LYS A 120 7.03 21.56 22.46
N ALA A 121 6.34 22.69 22.37
CA ALA A 121 4.98 22.74 21.86
C ALA A 121 4.96 22.58 20.33
N ALA A 122 3.90 21.94 19.82
CA ALA A 122 3.68 21.89 18.38
C ALA A 122 3.48 23.29 17.78
N ASN A 123 3.94 23.48 16.55
CA ASN A 123 3.90 24.76 15.86
C ASN A 123 3.60 24.65 14.35
N LEU A 124 3.50 23.42 13.82
CA LEU A 124 3.21 23.18 12.42
C LEU A 124 2.09 22.14 12.29
N GLN A 125 1.08 22.45 11.47
CA GLN A 125 -0.06 21.56 11.22
C GLN A 125 0.20 20.57 10.08
N TYR A 126 -0.42 19.40 10.17
CA TYR A 126 -0.44 18.40 9.10
C TYR A 126 -1.86 17.90 8.81
N ILE A 127 -2.82 18.82 8.69
CA ILE A 127 -4.26 18.52 8.62
C ILE A 127 -4.72 17.69 7.42
N ARG A 128 -3.93 17.63 6.34
CA ARG A 128 -4.32 17.05 5.04
C ARG A 128 -4.58 15.54 5.07
N TYR A 129 -3.99 14.81 6.01
CA TYR A 129 -4.20 13.36 6.21
C TYR A 129 -4.98 13.08 7.51
N TRP A 130 -5.51 11.85 7.60
CA TRP A 130 -6.15 11.37 8.82
C TRP A 130 -5.18 11.09 9.96
N HIS A 131 -3.97 10.64 9.65
CA HIS A 131 -2.97 10.21 10.64
C HIS A 131 -3.45 9.05 11.53
N GLY A 132 -4.26 8.14 10.99
CA GLY A 132 -4.75 6.96 11.70
C GLY A 132 -3.63 6.03 12.16
N SER A 133 -2.56 5.95 11.37
CA SER A 133 -1.33 5.25 11.76
C SER A 133 -0.67 5.87 13.00
N ALA A 134 -0.67 7.20 13.16
CA ALA A 134 -0.16 7.86 14.35
C ALA A 134 -0.99 7.51 15.60
N ALA A 135 -2.32 7.44 15.47
CA ALA A 135 -3.20 7.00 16.56
C ALA A 135 -2.91 5.55 16.98
N VAL A 136 -2.73 4.64 16.02
CA VAL A 136 -2.38 3.23 16.31
C VAL A 136 -1.01 3.15 16.97
N VAL A 137 -0.01 3.84 16.42
CA VAL A 137 1.36 3.83 16.95
C VAL A 137 1.44 4.43 18.34
N ARG A 138 0.69 5.51 18.64
CA ARG A 138 0.62 6.09 19.99
C ARG A 138 0.11 5.07 21.01
N VAL A 139 -0.90 4.26 20.65
CA VAL A 139 -1.40 3.19 21.53
C VAL A 139 -0.35 2.08 21.71
N LEU A 140 0.36 1.69 20.64
CA LEU A 140 1.45 0.71 20.74
C LEU A 140 2.60 1.20 21.63
N HIS A 141 2.83 2.52 21.71
CA HIS A 141 3.82 3.12 22.60
C HIS A 141 3.51 2.97 24.11
N LEU A 142 2.35 2.42 24.49
CA LEU A 142 2.12 1.98 25.87
C LEU A 142 2.99 0.78 26.26
N ILE A 143 3.44 -0.01 25.29
CA ILE A 143 4.16 -1.27 25.53
C ILE A 143 5.46 -1.38 24.72
N PHE A 144 5.62 -0.63 23.63
CA PHE A 144 6.73 -0.76 22.70
C PHE A 144 7.34 0.59 22.31
N ASN A 145 8.67 0.68 22.25
CA ASN A 145 9.35 1.73 21.48
C ASN A 145 9.29 1.44 19.96
N VAL A 146 9.67 2.40 19.11
CA VAL A 146 9.54 2.31 17.64
C VAL A 146 10.32 1.13 17.05
N LYS A 147 11.50 0.81 17.61
CA LYS A 147 12.28 -0.35 17.19
C LYS A 147 11.52 -1.65 17.45
N GLN A 148 10.86 -1.76 18.61
CA GLN A 148 10.01 -2.91 18.92
C GLN A 148 8.75 -2.94 18.04
N ILE A 149 8.19 -1.78 17.67
CA ILE A 149 7.08 -1.70 16.71
C ILE A 149 7.49 -2.21 15.33
N TYR A 150 8.69 -1.87 14.83
CA TYR A 150 9.21 -2.43 13.57
C TYR A 150 9.30 -3.97 13.62
N ILE A 151 9.78 -4.53 14.73
CA ILE A 151 9.86 -5.98 14.93
C ILE A 151 8.45 -6.58 14.97
N PHE A 152 7.54 -5.96 15.71
CA PHE A 152 6.15 -6.39 15.79
C PHE A 152 5.47 -6.40 14.41
N HIS A 153 5.63 -5.33 13.64
CA HIS A 153 5.14 -5.23 12.26
C HIS A 153 5.79 -6.27 11.33
N SER A 154 7.09 -6.55 11.49
CA SER A 154 7.78 -7.61 10.75
C SER A 154 7.11 -8.97 10.99
N ILE A 155 6.86 -9.32 12.25
CA ILE A 155 6.21 -10.58 12.64
C ILE A 155 4.78 -10.64 12.08
N LEU A 156 4.03 -9.54 12.20
CA LEU A 156 2.67 -9.45 11.67
C LEU A 156 2.62 -9.68 10.16
N LEU A 157 3.51 -9.05 9.39
CA LEU A 157 3.61 -9.25 7.93
C LEU A 157 3.93 -10.71 7.58
N VAL A 158 4.84 -11.36 8.32
CA VAL A 158 5.17 -12.79 8.11
C VAL A 158 3.95 -13.68 8.40
N ILE A 159 3.22 -13.44 9.50
CA ILE A 159 2.01 -14.19 9.83
C ILE A 159 0.96 -14.02 8.72
N LEU A 160 0.73 -12.78 8.27
CA LEU A 160 -0.20 -12.48 7.19
C LEU A 160 0.20 -13.14 5.85
N LEU A 161 1.49 -13.19 5.54
CA LEU A 161 2.02 -13.93 4.40
C LEU A 161 1.75 -15.43 4.53
N ILE A 162 2.03 -16.04 5.68
CA ILE A 162 1.78 -17.47 5.93
C ILE A 162 0.28 -17.79 5.78
N ILE A 163 -0.60 -16.96 6.33
CA ILE A 163 -2.06 -17.14 6.20
C ILE A 163 -2.48 -17.05 4.73
N THR A 164 -2.00 -16.04 4.01
CA THR A 164 -2.32 -15.84 2.58
C THR A 164 -1.87 -17.03 1.73
N VAL A 165 -0.62 -17.47 1.89
CA VAL A 165 -0.07 -18.63 1.19
C VAL A 165 -0.82 -19.91 1.56
N THR A 166 -1.17 -20.09 2.83
CA THR A 166 -1.95 -21.25 3.30
C THR A 166 -3.34 -21.29 2.64
N LEU A 167 -4.03 -20.16 2.54
CA LEU A 167 -5.33 -20.07 1.87
C LEU A 167 -5.23 -20.36 0.38
N LEU A 168 -4.19 -19.86 -0.30
CA LEU A 168 -3.92 -20.16 -1.71
C LEU A 168 -3.56 -21.64 -1.92
N CYS A 169 -2.75 -22.24 -1.05
CA CYS A 169 -2.39 -23.66 -1.07
C CYS A 169 -3.63 -24.56 -0.93
N LYS A 170 -4.51 -24.25 0.04
CA LYS A 170 -5.80 -24.96 0.21
C LYS A 170 -6.68 -24.89 -1.05
N ARG A 171 -6.49 -23.88 -1.88
CA ARG A 171 -7.19 -23.68 -3.16
C ARG A 171 -6.42 -24.22 -4.37
N LYS A 172 -5.23 -24.81 -4.18
CA LYS A 172 -4.33 -25.30 -5.25
C LYS A 172 -3.92 -24.19 -6.25
N MET A 173 -3.84 -22.94 -5.76
CA MET A 173 -3.51 -21.74 -6.53
C MET A 173 -2.00 -21.46 -6.52
N PHE A 174 -1.22 -22.43 -7.03
CA PHE A 174 0.24 -22.39 -6.96
C PHE A 174 0.88 -21.31 -7.86
N GLU A 175 0.22 -20.95 -8.95
CA GLU A 175 0.67 -19.88 -9.85
C GLU A 175 0.53 -18.52 -9.18
N GLU A 176 -0.55 -18.32 -8.44
CA GLU A 176 -0.79 -17.11 -7.67
C GLU A 176 0.19 -16.99 -6.51
N ILE A 177 0.53 -18.09 -5.85
CA ILE A 177 1.62 -18.11 -4.85
C ILE A 177 2.94 -17.70 -5.51
N ALA A 178 3.31 -18.33 -6.63
CA ALA A 178 4.57 -18.02 -7.31
C ALA A 178 4.63 -16.55 -7.76
N ALA A 179 3.59 -16.05 -8.43
CA ALA A 179 3.51 -14.66 -8.87
C ALA A 179 3.58 -13.68 -7.69
N PHE A 180 2.91 -13.99 -6.58
CA PHE A 180 2.90 -13.14 -5.40
C PHE A 180 4.26 -13.10 -4.68
N ILE A 181 4.91 -14.25 -4.51
CA ILE A 181 6.27 -14.33 -3.92
C ILE A 181 7.30 -13.65 -4.83
N ILE A 182 7.25 -13.88 -6.15
CA ILE A 182 8.10 -13.17 -7.11
C ILE A 182 7.84 -11.66 -7.02
N GLY A 183 6.58 -11.23 -6.93
CA GLY A 183 6.21 -9.84 -6.72
C GLY A 183 6.87 -9.24 -5.48
N LEU A 184 6.74 -9.89 -4.32
CA LEU A 184 7.35 -9.46 -3.05
C LEU A 184 8.88 -9.38 -3.14
N ILE A 185 9.54 -10.32 -3.84
CA ILE A 185 10.98 -10.31 -4.04
C ILE A 185 11.40 -9.15 -4.94
N VAL A 186 10.73 -8.97 -6.08
CA VAL A 186 11.05 -7.93 -7.07
C VAL A 186 10.84 -6.53 -6.49
N VAL A 187 9.88 -6.34 -5.58
CA VAL A 187 9.70 -5.06 -4.87
C VAL A 187 10.50 -4.95 -3.57
N SER A 188 11.42 -5.88 -3.30
CA SER A 188 12.26 -5.89 -2.11
C SER A 188 11.46 -5.70 -0.81
N ALA A 189 10.37 -6.44 -0.67
CA ALA A 189 9.41 -6.28 0.43
C ALA A 189 10.04 -6.53 1.82
N TRP A 190 11.23 -7.11 1.90
CA TRP A 190 11.96 -7.30 3.16
C TRP A 190 12.41 -5.99 3.82
N PHE A 191 12.48 -4.87 3.09
CA PHE A 191 12.75 -3.54 3.67
C PHE A 191 11.49 -2.85 4.23
N VAL A 192 10.29 -3.32 3.87
CA VAL A 192 9.01 -2.72 4.29
C VAL A 192 8.90 -2.54 5.81
N PRO A 193 9.21 -3.54 6.66
CA PRO A 193 9.00 -3.37 8.11
C PRO A 193 10.03 -2.48 8.81
N LEU A 194 11.04 -1.96 8.09
CA LEU A 194 12.07 -1.09 8.66
C LEU A 194 11.64 0.39 8.73
N SER A 195 10.47 0.72 8.21
CA SER A 195 9.81 2.03 8.33
C SER A 195 8.31 1.83 8.53
N LEU A 196 7.69 2.63 9.40
CA LEU A 196 6.25 2.56 9.65
C LEU A 196 5.49 2.96 8.38
N GLU A 197 5.96 4.01 7.71
CA GLU A 197 5.36 4.53 6.50
C GLU A 197 5.14 3.45 5.43
N TYR A 198 6.12 2.56 5.24
CA TYR A 198 6.05 1.52 4.20
C TYR A 198 5.07 0.38 4.55
N THR A 199 4.79 0.20 5.84
CA THR A 199 4.20 -1.04 6.36
C THR A 199 2.68 -1.09 6.20
N TRP A 200 1.98 0.03 6.37
CA TRP A 200 0.53 0.06 6.52
C TRP A 200 -0.22 -0.48 5.30
N THR A 201 0.21 -0.08 4.12
CA THR A 201 -0.39 -0.51 2.85
C THR A 201 -0.16 -1.99 2.58
N PHE A 202 0.98 -2.55 3.00
CA PHE A 202 1.23 -4.00 2.94
C PHE A 202 0.33 -4.78 3.90
N ILE A 203 0.17 -4.33 5.15
CA ILE A 203 -0.77 -4.95 6.10
C ILE A 203 -2.19 -4.94 5.50
N CYS A 204 -2.64 -3.80 5.01
CA CYS A 204 -3.97 -3.66 4.38
C CYS A 204 -4.11 -4.59 3.17
N MET A 205 -3.11 -4.62 2.26
CA MET A 205 -3.08 -5.50 1.10
C MET A 205 -3.25 -6.97 1.50
N PHE A 206 -2.52 -7.44 2.50
CA PHE A 206 -2.63 -8.81 2.99
C PHE A 206 -4.01 -9.10 3.59
N VAL A 207 -4.49 -8.24 4.50
CA VAL A 207 -5.78 -8.43 5.18
C VAL A 207 -6.92 -8.47 4.15
N VAL A 208 -6.94 -7.54 3.20
CA VAL A 208 -7.97 -7.49 2.15
C VAL A 208 -7.85 -8.70 1.23
N SER A 209 -6.64 -9.13 0.88
CA SER A 209 -6.42 -10.36 0.09
C SER A 209 -6.95 -11.60 0.81
N ILE A 210 -6.71 -11.73 2.12
CA ILE A 210 -7.23 -12.82 2.96
C ILE A 210 -8.76 -12.82 2.95
N PHE A 211 -9.40 -11.66 3.16
CA PHE A 211 -10.85 -11.56 3.13
C PHE A 211 -11.45 -11.84 1.76
N VAL A 212 -10.82 -11.39 0.68
CA VAL A 212 -11.20 -11.76 -0.70
C VAL A 212 -11.12 -13.28 -0.87
N LEU A 213 -10.03 -13.91 -0.41
CA LEU A 213 -9.85 -15.36 -0.46
C LEU A 213 -10.92 -16.11 0.34
N ILE A 214 -11.44 -15.55 1.44
CA ILE A 214 -12.49 -16.17 2.27
C ILE A 214 -13.88 -15.95 1.66
N PHE A 215 -14.22 -14.71 1.31
CA PHE A 215 -15.58 -14.27 0.96
C PHE A 215 -15.87 -14.23 -0.54
N LYS A 216 -15.00 -14.76 -1.41
CA LYS A 216 -15.14 -14.69 -2.88
C LYS A 216 -16.51 -15.06 -3.49
N LYS A 217 -17.33 -15.85 -2.77
CA LYS A 217 -18.66 -16.28 -3.22
C LYS A 217 -19.77 -15.29 -2.85
N ASN A 218 -19.48 -14.31 -2.00
CA ASN A 218 -20.43 -13.34 -1.49
C ASN A 218 -20.11 -11.97 -2.12
N ASP A 219 -20.81 -11.64 -3.19
CA ASP A 219 -20.58 -10.42 -3.98
C ASP A 219 -20.78 -9.13 -3.16
N GLU A 220 -21.78 -9.13 -2.28
CA GLU A 220 -22.08 -8.02 -1.37
C GLU A 220 -20.93 -7.77 -0.39
N MET A 221 -20.40 -8.83 0.23
CA MET A 221 -19.24 -8.73 1.12
C MET A 221 -17.98 -8.27 0.38
N ILE A 222 -17.79 -8.67 -0.87
CA ILE A 222 -16.66 -8.20 -1.69
C ILE A 222 -16.79 -6.70 -1.96
N CYS A 223 -17.98 -6.21 -2.30
CA CYS A 223 -18.21 -4.78 -2.52
C CYS A 223 -17.97 -3.95 -1.25
N ILE A 224 -18.51 -4.43 -0.12
CA ILE A 224 -18.26 -3.84 1.21
C ILE A 224 -16.77 -3.80 1.53
N LEU A 225 -16.06 -4.90 1.29
CA LEU A 225 -14.64 -5.02 1.56
C LEU A 225 -13.81 -4.02 0.74
N PHE A 226 -14.10 -3.82 -0.54
CA PHE A 226 -13.37 -2.85 -1.35
C PHE A 226 -13.64 -1.41 -0.94
N LEU A 227 -14.89 -1.06 -0.58
CA LEU A 227 -15.22 0.24 -0.01
C LEU A 227 -14.42 0.51 1.27
N LEU A 228 -14.49 -0.42 2.24
CA LEU A 228 -13.76 -0.31 3.50
C LEU A 228 -12.25 -0.29 3.31
N SER A 229 -11.72 -1.10 2.38
CA SER A 229 -10.30 -1.11 2.05
C SER A 229 -9.84 0.27 1.58
N GLY A 230 -10.61 0.96 0.73
CA GLY A 230 -10.27 2.32 0.30
C GLY A 230 -10.21 3.29 1.48
N MET A 231 -11.23 3.25 2.35
CA MET A 231 -11.29 4.09 3.55
C MET A 231 -10.14 3.85 4.51
N ILE A 232 -9.86 2.57 4.83
CA ILE A 232 -8.79 2.18 5.78
C ILE A 232 -7.42 2.53 5.20
N THR A 233 -7.21 2.34 3.89
CA THR A 233 -5.94 2.73 3.25
C THR A 233 -5.71 4.22 3.40
N ASN A 234 -6.72 5.04 3.11
CA ASN A 234 -6.62 6.50 3.27
C ASN A 234 -6.40 6.93 4.73
N TYR A 235 -7.01 6.21 5.67
CA TYR A 235 -6.86 6.48 7.10
C TYR A 235 -5.44 6.23 7.61
N MET A 236 -4.77 5.19 7.08
CA MET A 236 -3.47 4.72 7.59
C MET A 236 -2.25 5.26 6.82
N ASP A 237 -2.38 5.65 5.55
CA ASP A 237 -1.27 5.85 4.61
C ASP A 237 -0.96 7.34 4.30
N PHE A 238 0.32 7.71 4.12
CA PHE A 238 0.72 9.01 3.52
C PHE A 238 1.07 8.88 2.03
N LEU A 239 0.19 8.25 1.26
CA LEU A 239 0.31 8.10 -0.19
C LEU A 239 1.56 7.28 -0.59
N THR A 240 1.75 6.10 -0.02
CA THR A 240 2.93 5.27 -0.29
C THR A 240 2.73 4.37 -1.51
N THR A 241 1.97 3.31 -1.31
CA THR A 241 1.65 2.26 -2.28
C THR A 241 0.19 1.83 -2.14
N GLU A 242 -0.69 2.82 -1.94
CA GLU A 242 -2.11 2.67 -1.70
C GLU A 242 -2.81 1.74 -2.69
N THR A 243 -2.37 1.74 -3.95
CA THR A 243 -2.92 0.91 -5.03
C THR A 243 -2.77 -0.59 -4.77
N LEU A 244 -1.82 -1.03 -3.94
CA LEU A 244 -1.66 -2.45 -3.59
C LEU A 244 -2.90 -2.99 -2.87
N THR A 245 -3.53 -2.18 -2.03
CA THR A 245 -4.73 -2.54 -1.26
C THR A 245 -5.95 -2.82 -2.14
N LEU A 246 -5.96 -2.27 -3.35
CA LEU A 246 -6.94 -2.55 -4.39
C LEU A 246 -6.49 -3.70 -5.30
N LEU A 247 -5.34 -3.52 -5.95
CA LEU A 247 -5.02 -4.25 -7.18
C LEU A 247 -4.59 -5.69 -6.90
N VAL A 248 -3.90 -5.97 -5.79
CA VAL A 248 -3.50 -7.34 -5.42
C VAL A 248 -4.71 -8.19 -5.03
N PRO A 249 -5.61 -7.76 -4.12
CA PRO A 249 -6.84 -8.50 -3.87
C PRO A 249 -7.71 -8.66 -5.12
N LEU A 250 -7.81 -7.62 -5.96
CA LEU A 250 -8.66 -7.63 -7.14
C LEU A 250 -8.13 -8.58 -8.25
N ILE A 251 -6.81 -8.65 -8.48
CA ILE A 251 -6.24 -9.61 -9.43
C ILE A 251 -6.36 -11.06 -8.91
N LEU A 252 -6.25 -11.28 -7.60
CA LEU A 252 -6.53 -12.58 -6.99
C LEU A 252 -8.00 -12.98 -7.12
N LEU A 253 -8.94 -12.04 -6.91
CA LEU A 253 -10.37 -12.27 -7.16
C LEU A 253 -10.63 -12.67 -8.61
N PHE A 254 -10.02 -11.96 -9.56
CA PHE A 254 -10.11 -12.28 -10.98
C PHE A 254 -9.62 -13.70 -11.28
N ARG A 255 -8.43 -14.08 -10.75
CA ARG A 255 -7.86 -15.43 -10.92
C ARG A 255 -8.71 -16.52 -10.28
N MET A 256 -9.32 -16.27 -9.12
CA MET A 256 -10.20 -17.24 -8.45
C MET A 256 -11.49 -17.53 -9.20
N ASN A 257 -12.00 -16.56 -9.92
CA ASN A 257 -13.23 -16.72 -10.69
C ASN A 257 -12.93 -17.36 -12.07
N PHE A 258 -11.66 -17.34 -12.51
CA PHE A 258 -11.22 -17.69 -13.88
C PHE A 258 -11.71 -19.05 -14.37
N ALA A 259 -11.84 -20.04 -13.48
CA ALA A 259 -12.33 -21.38 -13.83
C ALA A 259 -13.83 -21.45 -14.21
N LYS A 260 -14.62 -20.38 -14.00
CA LYS A 260 -16.09 -20.37 -14.19
C LYS A 260 -16.60 -19.39 -15.25
N PHE A 261 -15.74 -18.66 -15.96
CA PHE A 261 -16.11 -17.56 -16.86
C PHE A 261 -16.79 -18.04 -18.15
N SER A 262 -18.12 -18.21 -18.11
CA SER A 262 -18.93 -18.38 -19.31
C SER A 262 -19.42 -17.05 -19.92
N ASP A 263 -19.40 -15.94 -19.17
CA ASP A 263 -19.95 -14.65 -19.63
C ASP A 263 -19.10 -13.41 -19.26
N LYS A 264 -18.10 -13.15 -20.13
CA LYS A 264 -16.96 -12.25 -19.90
C LYS A 264 -17.31 -10.77 -19.65
N LYS A 265 -18.55 -10.33 -19.92
CA LYS A 265 -18.96 -8.92 -19.73
C LYS A 265 -19.35 -8.61 -18.28
N SER A 266 -20.08 -9.51 -17.64
CA SER A 266 -20.57 -9.35 -16.27
C SER A 266 -19.43 -9.30 -15.24
N ASP A 267 -18.40 -10.12 -15.44
CA ASP A 267 -17.26 -10.21 -14.55
C ASP A 267 -16.32 -8.99 -14.64
N LEU A 268 -16.12 -8.45 -15.84
CA LEU A 268 -15.36 -7.21 -16.02
C LEU A 268 -16.06 -6.03 -15.32
N LEU A 269 -17.39 -5.98 -15.41
CA LEU A 269 -18.19 -4.98 -14.69
C LEU A 269 -18.04 -5.13 -13.16
N ALA A 270 -17.98 -6.36 -12.64
CA ALA A 270 -17.73 -6.58 -11.22
C ALA A 270 -16.34 -6.07 -10.78
N LEU A 271 -15.29 -6.27 -11.60
CA LEU A 271 -13.96 -5.72 -11.33
C LEU A 271 -13.97 -4.19 -11.31
N ILE A 272 -14.57 -3.57 -12.33
CA ILE A 272 -14.69 -2.11 -12.43
C ILE A 272 -15.47 -1.57 -11.24
N ARG A 273 -16.62 -2.17 -10.91
CA ARG A 273 -17.44 -1.79 -9.76
C ARG A 273 -16.65 -1.83 -8.45
N ASN A 274 -15.90 -2.90 -8.20
CA ASN A 274 -15.07 -3.03 -7.00
C ASN A 274 -13.94 -1.98 -6.95
N GLY A 275 -13.32 -1.68 -8.10
CA GLY A 275 -12.35 -0.59 -8.21
C GLY A 275 -12.97 0.79 -7.93
N VAL A 276 -14.17 1.04 -8.45
CA VAL A 276 -14.93 2.29 -8.19
C VAL A 276 -15.30 2.39 -6.71
N LEU A 277 -15.76 1.31 -6.07
CA LEU A 277 -16.08 1.32 -4.64
C LEU A 277 -14.85 1.60 -3.77
N TRP A 278 -13.70 1.02 -4.11
CA TRP A 278 -12.44 1.36 -3.44
C TRP A 278 -12.08 2.84 -3.63
N ALA A 279 -12.22 3.37 -4.85
CA ALA A 279 -11.93 4.77 -5.12
C ALA A 279 -12.88 5.72 -4.37
N ILE A 280 -14.19 5.40 -4.32
CA ILE A 280 -15.18 6.13 -3.53
C ILE A 280 -14.80 6.10 -2.04
N GLY A 281 -14.41 4.94 -1.51
CA GLY A 281 -13.97 4.81 -0.12
C GLY A 281 -12.73 5.64 0.17
N TYR A 282 -11.72 5.57 -0.69
CA TYR A 282 -10.44 6.25 -0.53
C TYR A 282 -10.57 7.78 -0.64
N VAL A 283 -11.16 8.28 -1.73
CA VAL A 283 -11.36 9.73 -1.96
C VAL A 283 -12.36 10.29 -0.96
N GLY A 284 -13.45 9.56 -0.70
CA GLY A 284 -14.45 9.96 0.28
C GLY A 284 -13.85 10.11 1.67
N ALA A 285 -12.96 9.21 2.09
CA ALA A 285 -12.29 9.31 3.39
C ALA A 285 -11.47 10.61 3.49
N TRP A 286 -10.69 10.99 2.47
CA TRP A 286 -9.99 12.29 2.45
C TRP A 286 -10.95 13.48 2.56
N VAL A 287 -11.97 13.52 1.70
CA VAL A 287 -12.95 14.62 1.71
C VAL A 287 -13.63 14.73 3.08
N SER A 288 -13.98 13.58 3.68
CA SER A 288 -14.58 13.57 5.02
C SER A 288 -13.62 14.09 6.10
N LYS A 289 -12.30 13.81 6.02
CA LYS A 289 -11.31 14.41 6.92
C LYS A 289 -11.35 15.92 6.85
N TRP A 290 -11.33 16.48 5.64
CA TRP A 290 -11.26 17.92 5.45
C TRP A 290 -12.55 18.61 5.89
N LEU A 291 -13.71 18.02 5.58
CA LEU A 291 -15.00 18.55 6.04
C LEU A 291 -15.12 18.53 7.56
N ILE A 292 -14.75 17.41 8.21
CA ILE A 292 -14.76 17.30 9.68
C ILE A 292 -13.78 18.29 10.29
N ALA A 293 -12.56 18.40 9.74
CA ALA A 293 -11.56 19.30 10.29
C ALA A 293 -11.96 20.77 10.12
N SER A 294 -12.51 21.18 8.98
CA SER A 294 -13.06 22.54 8.80
C SER A 294 -14.17 22.85 9.81
N PHE A 295 -15.05 21.87 10.06
CA PHE A 295 -16.14 22.03 11.02
C PHE A 295 -15.64 22.15 12.46
N VAL A 296 -14.71 21.28 12.87
CA VAL A 296 -14.14 21.23 14.23
C VAL A 296 -13.25 22.44 14.52
N LEU A 297 -12.45 22.88 13.56
CA LEU A 297 -11.52 23.99 13.74
C LEU A 297 -12.18 25.36 13.50
N HIS A 298 -13.40 25.40 12.97
CA HIS A 298 -14.09 26.62 12.56
C HIS A 298 -13.29 27.44 11.52
N GLU A 299 -12.52 26.75 10.66
CA GLU A 299 -11.63 27.34 9.67
C GLU A 299 -11.81 26.69 8.30
N ASN A 300 -11.53 27.41 7.22
CA ASN A 300 -11.53 26.83 5.88
C ASN A 300 -10.17 26.19 5.57
N VAL A 301 -10.09 24.85 5.66
CA VAL A 301 -8.85 24.11 5.41
C VAL A 301 -8.58 23.87 3.92
N MET A 302 -9.56 24.14 3.04
CA MET A 302 -9.47 23.80 1.62
C MET A 302 -8.30 24.47 0.90
N PRO A 303 -7.99 25.77 1.09
CA PRO A 303 -6.84 26.39 0.43
C PRO A 303 -5.51 25.70 0.75
N TYR A 304 -5.31 25.27 2.00
CA TYR A 304 -4.15 24.51 2.40
C TYR A 304 -4.11 23.14 1.69
N VAL A 305 -5.23 22.43 1.65
CA VAL A 305 -5.31 21.11 1.02
C VAL A 305 -5.12 21.18 -0.50
N THR A 306 -5.78 22.11 -1.18
CA THR A 306 -5.69 22.24 -2.65
C THR A 306 -4.29 22.63 -3.10
N GLY A 307 -3.59 23.49 -2.35
CA GLY A 307 -2.19 23.81 -2.65
C GLY A 307 -1.27 22.57 -2.62
N HIS A 308 -1.48 21.65 -1.67
CA HIS A 308 -0.71 20.39 -1.63
C HIS A 308 -1.13 19.41 -2.73
N ILE A 309 -2.41 19.38 -3.12
CA ILE A 309 -2.86 18.56 -4.26
C ILE A 309 -2.22 19.08 -5.55
N GLU A 310 -2.20 20.39 -5.75
CA GLU A 310 -1.56 21.04 -6.89
C GLU A 310 -0.06 20.76 -6.94
N GLU A 311 0.64 20.78 -5.80
CA GLU A 311 2.04 20.39 -5.71
C GLU A 311 2.27 18.93 -6.18
N ARG A 312 1.41 17.99 -5.78
CA ARG A 312 1.57 16.58 -6.17
C ARG A 312 1.21 16.29 -7.61
N LEU A 313 0.22 17.00 -8.18
CA LEU A 313 -0.27 16.82 -9.55
C LEU A 313 0.44 17.70 -10.58
N GLY A 314 0.97 18.84 -10.16
CA GLY A 314 1.49 19.90 -11.03
C GLY A 314 2.72 20.62 -10.51
N GLY A 315 3.25 20.24 -9.34
CA GLY A 315 4.52 20.75 -8.83
C GLY A 315 5.63 20.38 -9.79
N GLY A 316 6.05 21.36 -10.60
CA GLY A 316 7.06 21.19 -11.63
C GLY A 316 8.46 21.03 -11.04
N ASN A 317 9.37 20.51 -11.86
CA ASN A 317 10.79 20.70 -11.66
C ASN A 317 11.23 21.76 -12.68
N GLU A 318 11.80 22.89 -12.22
CA GLU A 318 12.13 24.03 -13.08
C GLU A 318 13.06 23.66 -14.24
N GLU A 319 13.80 22.56 -14.12
CA GLU A 319 14.75 22.08 -15.12
C GLU A 319 14.13 21.07 -16.12
N LEU A 320 12.91 20.58 -15.89
CA LEU A 320 12.32 19.48 -16.67
C LEU A 320 10.95 19.84 -17.25
N SER A 321 10.76 19.53 -18.55
CA SER A 321 9.43 19.53 -19.15
C SER A 321 8.55 18.43 -18.54
N LEU A 322 7.23 18.66 -18.49
CA LEU A 322 6.26 17.70 -17.93
C LEU A 322 6.41 16.27 -18.50
N PRO A 323 6.53 16.05 -19.83
CA PRO A 323 6.74 14.70 -20.36
C PRO A 323 8.02 14.05 -19.86
N MET A 324 9.12 14.79 -19.78
CA MET A 324 10.40 14.28 -19.27
C MET A 324 10.30 13.96 -17.78
N TYR A 325 9.57 14.77 -17.02
CA TYR A 325 9.38 14.56 -15.60
C TYR A 325 8.61 13.27 -15.33
N CYS A 326 7.51 13.03 -16.06
CA CYS A 326 6.77 11.77 -16.01
C CYS A 326 7.65 10.56 -16.40
N ILE A 327 8.44 10.67 -17.48
CA ILE A 327 9.34 9.59 -17.92
C ILE A 327 10.37 9.27 -16.83
N LYS A 328 10.99 10.29 -16.22
CA LYS A 328 11.94 10.09 -15.12
C LYS A 328 11.26 9.52 -13.88
N ALA A 329 10.05 9.95 -13.53
CA ALA A 329 9.29 9.39 -12.42
C ALA A 329 9.06 7.88 -12.61
N VAL A 330 8.59 7.45 -13.79
CA VAL A 330 8.44 6.02 -14.12
C VAL A 330 9.80 5.32 -14.08
N GLY A 331 10.82 5.89 -14.73
CA GLY A 331 12.15 5.30 -14.81
C GLY A 331 12.82 5.10 -13.45
N ASN A 332 12.73 6.08 -12.55
CA ASN A 332 13.31 6.02 -11.21
C ASN A 332 12.63 4.93 -10.35
N ASN A 333 11.31 4.77 -10.47
CA ASN A 333 10.60 3.69 -9.79
C ASN A 333 10.99 2.32 -10.34
N LEU A 334 11.00 2.15 -11.67
CA LEU A 334 11.37 0.87 -12.28
C LEU A 334 12.83 0.48 -11.98
N LYS A 335 13.73 1.46 -11.88
CA LYS A 335 15.13 1.27 -11.46
C LYS A 335 15.29 0.70 -10.05
N CYS A 336 14.28 0.81 -9.18
CA CYS A 336 14.34 0.25 -7.83
C CYS A 336 13.97 -1.24 -7.77
N LEU A 337 13.45 -1.83 -8.85
CA LEU A 337 13.03 -3.24 -8.85
C LEU A 337 14.25 -4.17 -8.72
N PHE A 338 14.14 -5.20 -7.89
CA PHE A 338 15.15 -6.25 -7.79
C PHE A 338 15.07 -7.20 -8.99
N PRO A 339 16.20 -7.64 -9.58
CA PRO A 339 17.57 -7.27 -9.23
C PRO A 339 18.07 -6.02 -9.97
N PHE A 340 17.27 -5.41 -10.84
CA PHE A 340 17.70 -4.32 -11.72
C PHE A 340 18.38 -3.15 -11.00
N GLY A 341 17.86 -2.75 -9.83
CA GLY A 341 18.42 -1.67 -9.00
C GLY A 341 19.64 -2.02 -8.16
N TYR A 342 20.21 -3.22 -8.31
CA TYR A 342 21.25 -3.75 -7.43
C TYR A 342 22.61 -3.78 -8.14
N GLY A 343 22.97 -2.64 -8.73
CA GLY A 343 24.24 -2.43 -9.44
C GLY A 343 24.34 -3.16 -10.81
N SER A 344 25.53 -3.17 -11.37
CA SER A 344 25.81 -3.73 -12.71
C SER A 344 25.48 -5.22 -12.83
N VAL A 345 25.77 -6.00 -11.79
CA VAL A 345 25.41 -7.42 -11.71
C VAL A 345 23.89 -7.58 -11.73
N GLY A 346 23.16 -6.75 -10.98
CA GLY A 346 21.71 -6.74 -10.95
C GLY A 346 21.07 -6.43 -12.32
N VAL A 347 21.65 -5.49 -13.07
CA VAL A 347 21.25 -5.21 -14.46
C VAL A 347 21.48 -6.43 -15.36
N PHE A 348 22.66 -7.06 -15.29
CA PHE A 348 22.96 -8.26 -16.08
C PHE A 348 21.98 -9.41 -15.79
N ILE A 349 21.72 -9.69 -14.51
CA ILE A 349 20.75 -10.73 -14.09
C ILE A 349 19.35 -10.38 -14.61
N SER A 350 18.94 -9.12 -14.55
CA SER A 350 17.63 -8.68 -15.05
C SER A 350 17.48 -8.93 -16.55
N LEU A 351 18.49 -8.58 -17.34
CA LEU A 351 18.52 -8.84 -18.78
C LEU A 351 18.48 -10.34 -19.08
N LEU A 352 19.21 -11.15 -18.32
CA LEU A 352 19.19 -12.61 -18.44
C LEU A 352 17.80 -13.18 -18.13
N ILE A 353 17.14 -12.72 -17.05
CA ILE A 353 15.77 -13.14 -16.71
C ILE A 353 14.80 -12.79 -17.84
N ILE A 354 14.86 -11.56 -18.36
CA ILE A 354 14.01 -11.12 -19.47
C ILE A 354 14.25 -12.01 -20.70
N PHE A 355 15.51 -12.26 -21.06
CA PHE A 355 15.86 -13.13 -22.18
C PHE A 355 15.33 -14.55 -21.99
N VAL A 356 15.48 -15.14 -20.80
CA VAL A 356 14.97 -16.47 -20.47
C VAL A 356 13.43 -16.51 -20.55
N VAL A 357 12.74 -15.49 -20.04
CA VAL A 357 11.27 -15.40 -20.12
C VAL A 357 10.81 -15.30 -21.57
N ILE A 358 11.46 -14.47 -22.40
CA ILE A 358 11.17 -14.35 -23.83
C ILE A 358 11.42 -15.69 -24.53
N TYR A 359 12.55 -16.34 -24.27
CA TYR A 359 12.88 -17.63 -24.86
C TYR A 359 11.85 -18.70 -24.48
N ILE A 360 11.51 -18.83 -23.20
CA ILE A 360 10.54 -19.82 -22.72
C ILE A 360 9.15 -19.55 -23.32
N THR A 361 8.71 -18.29 -23.33
CA THR A 361 7.40 -17.94 -23.90
C THR A 361 7.37 -18.12 -25.42
N TYR A 362 8.48 -17.92 -26.14
CA TYR A 362 8.57 -18.18 -27.57
C TYR A 362 8.54 -19.69 -27.89
N VAL A 363 9.39 -20.48 -27.23
CA VAL A 363 9.56 -21.92 -27.52
C VAL A 363 8.39 -22.76 -27.02
N TYR A 364 7.89 -22.47 -25.82
CA TYR A 364 6.91 -23.31 -25.15
C TYR A 364 5.50 -22.70 -25.13
N HIS A 365 5.17 -21.78 -26.05
CA HIS A 365 3.82 -21.21 -26.10
C HIS A 365 2.75 -22.26 -26.41
N GLN A 366 1.57 -22.11 -25.81
CA GLN A 366 0.38 -22.87 -26.17
C GLN A 366 -0.31 -22.28 -27.40
N LYS A 367 -0.99 -23.13 -28.18
CA LYS A 367 -1.70 -22.70 -29.40
C LYS A 367 -2.92 -21.82 -29.13
N ASN A 368 -3.64 -22.09 -28.04
CA ASN A 368 -4.92 -21.45 -27.72
C ASN A 368 -4.81 -20.48 -26.54
N ILE A 369 -4.16 -19.34 -26.77
CA ILE A 369 -3.98 -18.29 -25.76
C ILE A 369 -5.26 -17.48 -25.58
N ASN A 370 -5.74 -17.33 -24.35
CA ASN A 370 -6.88 -16.46 -24.05
C ASN A 370 -6.45 -14.99 -23.99
N ARG A 371 -6.44 -14.34 -25.15
CA ARG A 371 -6.04 -12.92 -25.29
C ARG A 371 -6.81 -11.96 -24.37
N LYS A 372 -8.07 -12.25 -24.05
CA LYS A 372 -8.87 -11.39 -23.15
C LYS A 372 -8.27 -11.33 -21.75
N ASN A 373 -7.74 -12.44 -21.23
CA ASN A 373 -7.04 -12.43 -19.94
C ASN A 373 -5.77 -11.61 -19.98
N ILE A 374 -4.99 -11.77 -21.05
CA ILE A 374 -3.74 -11.03 -21.22
C ILE A 374 -4.01 -9.53 -21.18
N VAL A 375 -5.05 -9.07 -21.86
CA VAL A 375 -5.46 -7.66 -21.80
C VAL A 375 -5.83 -7.25 -20.38
N VAL A 376 -6.61 -8.06 -19.65
CA VAL A 376 -6.95 -7.74 -18.25
C VAL A 376 -5.70 -7.65 -17.37
N TYR A 377 -4.78 -8.61 -17.43
CA TYR A 377 -3.52 -8.54 -16.69
C TYR A 377 -2.68 -7.32 -17.10
N ALA A 378 -2.60 -7.01 -18.39
CA ALA A 378 -1.89 -5.84 -18.88
C ALA A 378 -2.46 -4.54 -18.29
N VAL A 379 -3.80 -4.42 -18.20
CA VAL A 379 -4.44 -3.29 -17.51
C VAL A 379 -3.99 -3.20 -16.06
N PHE A 380 -4.02 -4.31 -15.30
CA PHE A 380 -3.49 -4.35 -13.93
C PHE A 380 -2.03 -3.88 -13.84
N GLY A 381 -1.18 -4.30 -14.79
CA GLY A 381 0.24 -3.93 -14.79
C GLY A 381 0.53 -2.49 -15.21
N VAL A 382 -0.37 -1.87 -15.97
CA VAL A 382 -0.26 -0.46 -16.41
C VAL A 382 -0.72 0.52 -15.33
N ILE A 383 -1.64 0.14 -14.43
CA ILE A 383 -2.18 1.06 -13.41
C ILE A 383 -1.07 1.68 -12.53
N PRO A 384 -0.08 0.94 -11.98
CA PRO A 384 1.02 1.56 -11.23
C PRO A 384 1.86 2.54 -12.07
N ILE A 385 2.04 2.26 -13.37
CA ILE A 385 2.75 3.18 -14.28
C ILE A 385 1.95 4.48 -14.46
N VAL A 386 0.64 4.38 -14.64
CA VAL A 386 -0.25 5.55 -14.71
C VAL A 386 -0.20 6.34 -13.41
N ARG A 387 -0.22 5.66 -12.25
CA ARG A 387 -0.04 6.31 -10.94
C ARG A 387 1.25 7.12 -10.90
N TYR A 388 2.38 6.56 -11.35
CA TYR A 388 3.66 7.29 -11.36
C TYR A 388 3.64 8.52 -12.27
N MET A 389 2.84 8.53 -13.34
CA MET A 389 2.72 9.70 -14.21
C MET A 389 1.75 10.76 -13.64
N VAL A 390 0.63 10.33 -13.06
CA VAL A 390 -0.36 11.24 -12.45
C VAL A 390 0.23 11.92 -11.21
N LEU A 391 0.95 11.15 -10.39
CA LEU A 391 1.65 11.63 -9.19
C LEU A 391 3.15 11.76 -9.46
N HIS A 392 3.53 12.34 -10.60
CA HIS A 392 4.92 12.35 -11.06
C HIS A 392 5.85 13.09 -10.12
N ASN A 393 5.41 14.20 -9.50
CA ASN A 393 6.21 14.92 -8.51
C ASN A 393 6.56 13.99 -7.33
N HIS A 394 5.52 13.42 -6.72
CA HIS A 394 5.65 12.47 -5.61
C HIS A 394 6.51 11.26 -5.99
N SER A 395 6.19 10.62 -7.11
CA SER A 395 6.82 9.39 -7.55
C SER A 395 8.27 9.62 -7.98
N PHE A 396 8.64 10.84 -8.39
CA PHE A 396 10.01 11.19 -8.70
C PHE A 396 10.88 11.32 -7.44
N TYR A 397 10.43 12.04 -6.42
CA TYR A 397 11.22 12.24 -5.20
C TYR A 397 11.20 11.00 -4.30
N HIS A 398 10.06 10.29 -4.26
CA HIS A 398 9.83 9.16 -3.35
C HIS A 398 9.92 7.79 -4.03
N HIS A 399 10.57 7.71 -5.19
CA HIS A 399 10.74 6.48 -5.98
C HIS A 399 11.28 5.30 -5.17
N PHE A 400 12.10 5.56 -4.15
CA PHE A 400 12.71 4.57 -3.26
C PHE A 400 11.72 3.80 -2.38
N PHE A 401 10.45 4.23 -2.29
CA PHE A 401 9.37 3.40 -1.72
C PHE A 401 8.14 3.28 -2.61
N THR A 402 7.83 4.28 -3.44
CA THR A 402 6.64 4.21 -4.29
C THR A 402 6.71 3.08 -5.32
N TYR A 403 7.93 2.64 -5.69
CA TYR A 403 8.13 1.57 -6.66
C TYR A 403 7.48 0.25 -6.24
N ARG A 404 7.25 0.06 -4.93
CA ARG A 404 6.64 -1.16 -4.39
C ARG A 404 5.20 -1.35 -4.85
N ALA A 405 4.54 -0.27 -5.31
CA ALA A 405 3.24 -0.36 -6.00
C ALA A 405 3.30 -1.24 -7.26
N GLN A 406 4.49 -1.45 -7.84
CA GLN A 406 4.69 -2.32 -9.01
C GLN A 406 4.53 -3.81 -8.71
N LEU A 407 4.33 -4.23 -7.45
CA LEU A 407 4.10 -5.63 -7.08
C LEU A 407 3.01 -6.26 -7.94
N VAL A 408 1.88 -5.57 -8.15
CA VAL A 408 0.80 -6.07 -9.01
C VAL A 408 1.18 -6.14 -10.49
N GLY A 409 2.05 -5.25 -10.97
CA GLY A 409 2.57 -5.31 -12.33
C GLY A 409 3.49 -6.52 -12.54
N VAL A 410 4.29 -6.86 -11.54
CA VAL A 410 5.09 -8.10 -11.56
C VAL A 410 4.17 -9.32 -11.57
N MET A 411 3.13 -9.34 -10.71
CA MET A 411 2.14 -10.43 -10.72
C MET A 411 1.44 -10.57 -12.08
N ALA A 412 1.04 -9.44 -12.68
CA ALA A 412 0.41 -9.42 -14.00
C ALA A 412 1.34 -10.01 -15.07
N CYS A 413 2.62 -9.62 -15.08
CA CYS A 413 3.62 -10.21 -15.98
C CYS A 413 3.76 -11.72 -15.77
N CYS A 414 3.84 -12.19 -14.52
CA CYS A 414 3.87 -13.62 -14.21
C CYS A 414 2.62 -14.34 -14.76
N PHE A 415 1.42 -13.79 -14.56
CA PHE A 415 0.19 -14.40 -15.08
C PHE A 415 0.12 -14.42 -16.60
N ILE A 416 0.62 -13.38 -17.28
CA ILE A 416 0.76 -13.38 -18.74
C ILE A 416 1.68 -14.54 -19.17
N VAL A 417 2.83 -14.70 -18.54
CA VAL A 417 3.78 -15.78 -18.84
C VAL A 417 3.13 -17.16 -18.59
N PHE A 418 2.47 -17.36 -17.45
CA PHE A 418 1.80 -18.63 -17.11
C PHE A 418 0.64 -18.99 -18.05
N ASP A 419 -0.10 -17.99 -18.55
CA ASP A 419 -1.19 -18.17 -19.50
C ASP A 419 -0.68 -18.28 -20.96
N ILE A 420 0.59 -17.99 -21.25
CA ILE A 420 1.21 -18.21 -22.57
C ILE A 420 1.84 -19.61 -22.68
N ILE A 421 2.44 -20.13 -21.61
CA ILE A 421 3.21 -21.39 -21.64
C ILE A 421 2.31 -22.65 -21.67
N ASP A 422 2.61 -23.60 -22.55
CA ASP A 422 1.99 -24.94 -22.57
C ASP A 422 2.61 -25.84 -21.47
N ARG A 423 1.80 -26.11 -20.45
CA ARG A 423 2.19 -26.87 -19.26
C ARG A 423 2.52 -28.33 -19.55
N ARG A 424 2.12 -28.87 -20.71
CA ARG A 424 2.40 -30.28 -21.07
C ARG A 424 3.89 -30.55 -21.21
N TYR A 425 4.68 -29.56 -21.66
CA TYR A 425 6.13 -29.69 -21.77
C TYR A 425 6.81 -29.92 -20.40
N PHE A 426 6.30 -29.30 -19.34
CA PHE A 426 6.88 -29.38 -18.00
C PHE A 426 6.37 -30.57 -17.17
N LYS A 427 5.17 -31.09 -17.47
CA LYS A 427 4.64 -32.31 -16.83
C LYS A 427 5.41 -33.57 -17.22
N ASN A 428 5.90 -33.64 -18.46
CA ASN A 428 6.64 -34.81 -18.94
C ASN A 428 8.02 -34.95 -18.29
N VAL A 429 8.68 -33.83 -17.96
CA VAL A 429 9.99 -33.81 -17.28
C VAL A 429 9.93 -34.37 -15.86
N ILE A 430 8.84 -34.13 -15.12
CA ILE A 430 8.66 -34.66 -13.75
C ILE A 430 8.31 -36.16 -13.78
N SER A 431 7.62 -36.64 -14.82
CA SER A 431 7.31 -38.07 -14.97
C SER A 431 8.54 -38.94 -15.29
N PHE A 432 9.56 -38.36 -15.95
CA PHE A 432 10.80 -39.05 -16.30
C PHE A 432 11.67 -39.37 -15.06
N ARG A 433 11.54 -38.57 -13.97
CA ARG A 433 12.22 -38.80 -12.68
C ARG A 433 11.54 -39.82 -11.76
N ARG A 434 10.36 -40.35 -12.12
CA ARG A 434 9.68 -41.44 -11.37
C ARG A 434 9.87 -42.81 -12.01
N LYS A 435 10.61 -42.89 -13.12
CA LYS A 435 10.92 -44.14 -13.85
C LYS A 435 12.43 -44.44 -13.93
N MET A 436 13.26 -43.61 -13.30
CA MET A 436 14.59 -43.99 -12.81
C MET A 436 14.49 -44.09 -11.29
#